data_AF-A0A1T5HUF8-F1
#
_entry.id   AF-A0A1T5HUF8-F1
#
_cell.length_a   1.000
_cell.length_b   1.000
_cell.length_c   1.000
_cell.angle_alpha   90.00
_cell.angle_beta   90.00
_cell.angle_gamma   90.00
#
_symmetry.space_group_name_H-M   'P 1'
#
loop_
_entity.id
_entity.type
_entity.pdbx_description
1 polymer ?
#
loop_
_entity_poly.entity_id
_entity_poly.type
_entity_poly.pdbx_seq_one_letter_code
_entity_poly.pdbx_strand_id
1 'polypeptide(L)'
;MTRLSKIWSELSEMKFENQVLNFFETRQTRIIDILKTAETSEELELAGLIIHRFARAFNEREMYSSVYYLFISAYVNTADRITGKQEDINELKYELARGLHHNRKYKYSKQLFNELADTEFDTKRIDFWWNQSAFASTRDEIWIKTHILPSVTRFLLMIAYLTVVLWTKIFVISTIVFIGLFLFVELQWFLYKVNYYLKEFENNPDFELIKRKIKNKIVIQFGISILIFPIYYWGHDLIYLTTFIIAIYLNVYHYGLELYYLPKLIATQNRKKASN
;
A
#
# COMPACT_ATOMS: atom_id res chain seq x y z
N MET A 1 24.78 32.05 -19.21
CA MET A 1 24.49 30.62 -18.94
C MET A 1 24.34 30.45 -17.43
N THR A 2 23.12 30.15 -16.97
CA THR A 2 22.81 29.91 -15.54
C THR A 2 23.54 28.67 -14.99
N ARG A 3 23.59 28.50 -13.67
CA ARG A 3 24.18 27.30 -13.07
C ARG A 3 23.41 26.02 -13.44
N LEU A 4 22.09 26.10 -13.56
CA LEU A 4 21.23 25.00 -14.01
C LEU A 4 21.48 24.64 -15.48
N SER A 5 21.56 25.62 -16.38
CA SER A 5 21.87 25.34 -17.80
C SER A 5 23.24 24.68 -17.98
N LYS A 6 24.23 25.00 -17.13
CA LYS A 6 25.51 24.28 -17.11
C LYS A 6 25.36 22.82 -16.69
N ILE A 7 24.62 22.55 -15.61
CA ILE A 7 24.35 21.17 -15.16
C ILE A 7 23.63 20.40 -16.27
N TRP A 8 22.60 20.99 -16.88
CA TRP A 8 21.84 20.36 -17.94
C TRP A 8 22.68 20.08 -19.19
N SER A 9 23.48 21.04 -19.64
CA SER A 9 24.39 20.86 -20.77
C SER A 9 25.31 19.65 -20.55
N GLU A 10 25.97 19.55 -19.40
CA GLU A 10 26.86 18.43 -19.08
C GLU A 10 26.08 17.10 -18.98
N LEU A 11 24.89 17.08 -18.38
CA LEU A 11 24.06 15.88 -18.24
C LEU A 11 23.48 15.38 -19.57
N SER A 12 23.10 16.30 -20.45
CA SER A 12 22.47 15.98 -21.75
C SER A 12 23.45 15.29 -22.71
N GLU A 13 24.75 15.52 -22.55
CA GLU A 13 25.80 14.89 -23.35
C GLU A 13 26.19 13.49 -22.85
N MET A 14 25.82 13.14 -21.61
CA MET A 14 26.14 11.83 -21.03
C MET A 14 25.26 10.74 -21.64
N LYS A 15 25.91 9.76 -22.27
CA LYS A 15 25.21 8.65 -22.94
C LYS A 15 24.81 7.53 -21.98
N PHE A 16 25.61 7.30 -20.95
CA PHE A 16 25.45 6.16 -20.05
C PHE A 16 25.07 6.59 -18.64
N GLU A 17 24.27 5.76 -18.00
CA GLU A 17 23.69 5.96 -16.68
C GLU A 17 24.81 6.07 -15.63
N ASN A 18 25.89 5.31 -15.77
CA ASN A 18 27.06 5.42 -14.89
C ASN A 18 27.72 6.80 -14.93
N GLN A 19 27.72 7.48 -16.08
CA GLN A 19 28.27 8.83 -16.19
C GLN A 19 27.38 9.81 -15.41
N VAL A 20 26.06 9.67 -15.55
CA VAL A 20 25.07 10.47 -14.80
C VAL A 20 25.19 10.23 -13.29
N LEU A 21 25.37 8.98 -12.87
CA LEU A 21 25.55 8.64 -11.46
C LEU A 21 26.85 9.20 -10.89
N ASN A 22 27.98 8.97 -11.55
CA ASN A 22 29.28 9.51 -11.11
C ASN A 22 29.24 11.04 -11.03
N PHE A 23 28.56 11.70 -11.98
CA PHE A 23 28.36 13.14 -11.98
C PHE A 23 27.57 13.60 -10.76
N PHE A 24 26.47 12.91 -10.43
CA PHE A 24 25.67 13.20 -9.24
C PHE A 24 26.48 12.98 -7.98
N GLU A 25 27.13 11.83 -7.80
CA GLU A 25 27.89 11.49 -6.59
C GLU A 25 29.00 12.49 -6.29
N THR A 26 29.72 12.94 -7.32
CA THR A 26 30.83 13.90 -7.16
C THR A 26 30.36 15.31 -6.81
N ARG A 27 29.09 15.64 -7.10
CA ARG A 27 28.58 17.03 -7.05
C ARG A 27 27.24 17.15 -6.32
N GLN A 28 26.83 16.12 -5.58
CA GLN A 28 25.48 15.94 -5.05
C GLN A 28 24.97 17.17 -4.30
N THR A 29 25.68 17.61 -3.25
CA THR A 29 25.27 18.74 -2.41
C THR A 29 25.05 19.99 -3.25
N ARG A 30 26.01 20.30 -4.14
CA ARG A 30 25.96 21.49 -4.99
C ARG A 30 24.79 21.43 -5.98
N ILE A 31 24.54 20.28 -6.60
CA ILE A 31 23.43 20.09 -7.54
C ILE A 31 22.09 20.29 -6.81
N ILE A 32 21.93 19.67 -5.64
CA ILE A 32 20.69 19.77 -4.85
C ILE A 32 20.44 21.22 -4.41
N ASP A 33 21.47 21.93 -3.94
CA ASP A 33 21.31 23.34 -3.53
C ASP A 33 20.91 24.23 -4.70
N ILE A 34 21.49 24.01 -5.89
CA ILE A 34 21.16 24.76 -7.11
C ILE A 34 19.72 24.47 -7.57
N LEU A 35 19.26 23.22 -7.47
CA LEU A 35 17.88 22.85 -7.83
C LEU A 35 16.85 23.53 -6.93
N LYS A 36 17.13 23.68 -5.63
CA LYS A 36 16.22 24.35 -4.69
C LYS A 36 16.05 25.85 -4.96
N THR A 37 17.10 26.49 -5.50
CA THR A 37 17.11 27.93 -5.80
C THR A 37 16.54 28.27 -7.17
N ALA A 38 15.95 27.31 -7.89
CA ALA A 38 15.25 27.60 -9.14
C ALA A 38 14.03 28.48 -8.87
N GLU A 39 13.96 29.63 -9.55
CA GLU A 39 12.90 30.63 -9.34
C GLU A 39 12.18 31.00 -10.64
N THR A 40 12.92 31.10 -11.74
CA THR A 40 12.34 31.46 -13.06
C THR A 40 11.71 30.24 -13.74
N SER A 41 10.71 30.43 -14.62
CA SER A 41 10.11 29.30 -15.37
C SER A 41 11.14 28.48 -16.16
N GLU A 42 12.10 29.13 -16.81
CA GLU A 42 13.14 28.42 -17.56
C GLU A 42 14.02 27.56 -16.63
N GLU A 43 14.37 28.09 -15.46
CA GLU A 43 15.12 27.32 -14.45
C GLU A 43 14.32 26.17 -13.85
N LEU A 44 13.01 26.37 -13.64
CA LEU A 44 12.11 25.35 -13.11
C LEU A 44 11.90 24.21 -14.11
N GLU A 45 11.83 24.53 -15.41
CA GLU A 45 11.81 23.53 -16.48
C GLU A 45 13.12 22.72 -16.52
N LEU A 46 14.27 23.40 -16.51
CA LEU A 46 15.58 22.74 -16.44
C LEU A 46 15.73 21.89 -15.18
N ALA A 47 15.25 22.38 -14.03
CA ALA A 47 15.27 21.62 -12.79
C ALA A 47 14.45 20.33 -12.91
N GLY A 48 13.26 20.39 -13.52
CA GLY A 48 12.44 19.21 -13.82
C GLY A 48 13.19 18.18 -14.68
N LEU A 49 13.81 18.62 -15.77
CA LEU A 49 14.59 17.76 -16.67
C LEU A 49 15.81 17.12 -15.98
N ILE A 50 16.53 17.89 -15.16
CA ILE A 50 17.68 17.41 -14.40
C ILE A 50 17.25 16.35 -13.38
N ILE A 51 16.19 16.62 -12.60
CA ILE A 51 15.65 15.66 -11.62
C ILE A 51 15.20 14.40 -12.33
N HIS A 52 14.51 14.52 -13.47
CA HIS A 52 14.06 13.37 -14.25
C HIS A 52 15.25 12.52 -14.71
N ARG A 53 16.29 13.14 -15.27
CA ARG A 53 17.50 12.44 -15.72
C ARG A 53 18.16 11.65 -14.60
N PHE A 54 18.25 12.23 -13.40
CA PHE A 54 18.79 11.52 -12.23
C PHE A 54 17.86 10.40 -11.73
N ALA A 55 16.56 10.66 -11.59
CA ALA A 55 15.59 9.67 -11.13
C ALA A 55 15.61 8.43 -12.04
N ARG A 56 15.63 8.63 -13.35
CA ARG A 56 15.74 7.55 -14.33
C ARG A 56 17.05 6.77 -14.18
N ALA A 57 18.20 7.46 -14.12
CA ALA A 57 19.49 6.79 -13.95
C ALA A 57 19.58 5.97 -12.65
N PHE A 58 19.01 6.48 -11.56
CA PHE A 58 18.92 5.74 -10.30
C PHE A 58 18.02 4.52 -10.41
N ASN A 59 16.85 4.62 -11.07
CA ASN A 59 15.96 3.49 -11.26
C ASN A 59 16.58 2.39 -12.14
N GLU A 60 17.28 2.76 -13.21
CA GLU A 60 17.97 1.79 -14.09
C GLU A 60 19.11 1.04 -13.38
N ARG A 61 19.62 1.58 -12.27
CA ARG A 61 20.64 0.94 -11.42
C ARG A 61 20.09 0.47 -10.08
N GLU A 62 18.76 0.43 -9.94
CA GLU A 62 18.06 0.00 -8.73
C GLU A 62 18.46 0.74 -7.45
N MET A 63 18.95 1.99 -7.58
CA MET A 63 19.38 2.86 -6.49
C MET A 63 18.18 3.60 -5.87
N TYR A 64 17.17 2.86 -5.42
CA TYR A 64 15.88 3.42 -5.01
C TYR A 64 15.97 4.35 -3.78
N SER A 65 16.95 4.13 -2.90
CA SER A 65 17.25 5.05 -1.79
C SER A 65 17.67 6.43 -2.30
N SER A 66 18.44 6.50 -3.38
CA SER A 66 18.87 7.75 -4.01
C SER A 66 17.70 8.48 -4.66
N VAL A 67 16.74 7.75 -5.26
CA VAL A 67 15.49 8.35 -5.76
C VAL A 67 14.71 9.02 -4.62
N TYR A 68 14.58 8.36 -3.47
CA TYR A 68 13.91 8.96 -2.32
C TYR A 68 14.65 10.19 -1.78
N TYR A 69 15.98 10.14 -1.72
CA TYR A 69 16.78 11.29 -1.34
C TYR A 69 16.60 12.47 -2.30
N LEU A 70 16.63 12.22 -3.61
CA LEU A 70 16.38 13.22 -4.65
C LEU A 70 14.96 13.79 -4.54
N PHE A 71 13.97 12.93 -4.29
CA PHE A 71 12.58 13.32 -4.11
C PHE A 71 12.42 14.31 -2.94
N ILE A 72 12.88 13.94 -1.74
CA ILE A 72 12.74 14.79 -0.54
C ILE A 72 13.60 16.05 -0.65
N SER A 73 14.83 15.93 -1.16
CA SER A 73 15.79 17.03 -1.12
C SER A 73 15.61 18.03 -2.24
N ALA A 74 15.16 17.62 -3.42
CA ALA A 74 14.98 18.49 -4.57
C ALA A 74 13.51 18.63 -4.95
N TYR A 75 12.86 17.53 -5.38
CA TYR A 75 11.53 17.59 -6.00
C TYR A 75 10.47 18.21 -5.11
N VAL A 76 10.38 17.83 -3.83
CA VAL A 76 9.34 18.37 -2.91
C VAL A 76 9.40 19.91 -2.80
N ASN A 77 10.58 20.52 -2.93
CA ASN A 77 10.73 21.97 -2.83
C ASN A 77 10.35 22.72 -4.12
N THR A 78 10.26 22.01 -5.24
CA THR A 78 10.00 22.59 -6.56
C THR A 78 8.72 22.08 -7.21
N ALA A 79 8.11 21.00 -6.71
CA ALA A 79 7.00 20.28 -7.34
C ALA A 79 5.86 21.17 -7.82
N ASP A 80 5.35 22.05 -6.95
CA ASP A 80 4.21 22.94 -7.27
C ASP A 80 4.58 24.07 -8.24
N ARG A 81 5.87 24.27 -8.50
CA ARG A 81 6.42 25.34 -9.35
C ARG A 81 7.05 24.80 -10.64
N ILE A 82 7.29 23.50 -10.77
CA ILE A 82 7.90 22.93 -11.98
C ILE A 82 7.02 23.27 -13.18
N THR A 83 7.64 23.90 -14.18
CA THR A 83 7.03 24.24 -15.47
C THR A 83 7.61 23.39 -16.59
N GLY A 84 6.99 23.41 -17.76
CA GLY A 84 7.46 22.68 -18.95
C GLY A 84 6.31 21.97 -19.65
N LYS A 85 6.63 21.08 -20.58
CA LYS A 85 5.63 20.25 -21.24
C LYS A 85 5.02 19.26 -20.25
N GLN A 86 3.70 19.09 -20.30
CA GLN A 86 2.99 18.19 -19.40
C GLN A 86 3.51 16.74 -19.50
N GLU A 87 3.90 16.30 -20.70
CA GLU A 87 4.52 14.99 -20.95
C GLU A 87 5.80 14.79 -20.13
N ASP A 88 6.71 15.78 -20.11
CA ASP A 88 7.97 15.71 -19.38
C ASP A 88 7.75 15.67 -17.86
N ILE A 89 6.78 16.45 -17.37
CA ILE A 89 6.38 16.46 -15.97
C ILE A 89 5.77 15.11 -15.58
N ASN A 90 4.97 14.51 -16.44
CA ASN A 90 4.38 13.20 -16.21
C ASN A 90 5.46 12.10 -16.19
N GLU A 91 6.45 12.11 -17.09
CA GLU A 91 7.57 11.16 -17.05
C GLU A 91 8.41 11.32 -15.78
N LEU A 92 8.68 12.56 -15.36
CA LEU A 92 9.35 12.85 -14.08
C LEU A 92 8.59 12.22 -12.90
N LYS A 93 7.28 12.48 -12.80
CA LYS A 93 6.43 11.90 -11.76
C LYS A 93 6.42 10.38 -11.81
N TYR A 94 6.39 9.80 -13.01
CA TYR A 94 6.43 8.35 -13.22
C TYR A 94 7.72 7.73 -12.67
N GLU A 95 8.90 8.26 -13.03
CA GLU A 95 10.18 7.75 -12.56
C GLU A 95 10.34 7.92 -11.04
N LEU A 96 9.94 9.07 -10.49
CA LEU A 96 9.94 9.27 -9.04
C LEU A 96 9.00 8.28 -8.34
N ALA A 97 7.77 8.12 -8.81
CA ALA A 97 6.77 7.22 -8.22
C ALA A 97 7.22 5.76 -8.24
N ARG A 98 7.84 5.32 -9.34
CA ARG A 98 8.45 3.99 -9.50
C ARG A 98 9.57 3.76 -8.49
N GLY A 99 10.53 4.67 -8.38
CA GLY A 99 11.63 4.52 -7.44
C GLY A 99 11.17 4.57 -5.98
N LEU A 100 10.19 5.42 -5.66
CA LEU A 100 9.56 5.47 -4.34
C LEU A 100 8.82 4.19 -4.00
N HIS A 101 8.12 3.57 -4.97
CA HIS A 101 7.47 2.27 -4.79
C HIS A 101 8.49 1.21 -4.38
N HIS A 102 9.58 1.07 -5.13
CA HIS A 102 10.62 0.08 -4.84
C HIS A 102 11.37 0.37 -3.53
N ASN A 103 11.53 1.65 -3.15
CA ASN A 103 12.05 2.03 -1.83
C ASN A 103 11.03 1.92 -0.68
N ARG A 104 9.85 1.32 -0.93
CA ARG A 104 8.75 1.14 0.04
C ARG A 104 8.23 2.46 0.63
N LYS A 105 8.36 3.55 -0.10
CA LYS A 105 7.80 4.87 0.23
C LYS A 105 6.41 5.00 -0.38
N TYR A 106 5.54 4.05 -0.05
CA TYR A 106 4.25 3.82 -0.71
C TYR A 106 3.31 5.03 -0.64
N LYS A 107 3.35 5.80 0.46
CA LYS A 107 2.55 7.03 0.60
C LYS A 107 2.88 8.05 -0.51
N TYR A 108 4.16 8.35 -0.72
CA TYR A 108 4.60 9.30 -1.74
C TYR A 108 4.42 8.73 -3.15
N SER A 109 4.72 7.44 -3.33
CA SER A 109 4.49 6.74 -4.61
C SER A 109 3.01 6.78 -5.02
N LYS A 110 2.09 6.45 -4.10
CA LYS A 110 0.64 6.53 -4.31
C LYS A 110 0.20 7.94 -4.69
N GLN A 111 0.72 8.96 -4.00
CA GLN A 111 0.37 10.35 -4.29
C GLN A 111 0.71 10.70 -5.74
N LEU A 112 1.95 10.44 -6.18
CA LEU A 112 2.37 10.73 -7.55
C LEU A 112 1.61 9.90 -8.59
N PHE A 113 1.28 8.64 -8.30
CA PHE A 113 0.45 7.83 -9.19
C PHE A 113 -0.99 8.35 -9.30
N ASN A 114 -1.58 8.86 -8.21
CA ASN A 114 -2.88 9.52 -8.27
C ASN A 114 -2.80 10.78 -9.14
N GLU A 115 -1.77 11.61 -8.94
CA GLU A 115 -1.55 12.80 -9.77
C GLU A 115 -1.38 12.47 -11.25
N LEU A 116 -0.72 11.36 -11.60
CA LEU A 116 -0.61 10.90 -12.98
C LEU A 116 -1.96 10.43 -13.54
N ALA A 117 -2.75 9.75 -12.72
CA ALA A 117 -4.04 9.23 -13.13
C ALA A 117 -5.08 10.33 -13.39
N ASP A 118 -4.88 11.52 -12.81
CA ASP A 118 -5.67 12.73 -13.06
C ASP A 118 -5.19 13.50 -14.33
N THR A 119 -4.32 12.90 -15.16
CA THR A 119 -3.81 13.48 -16.43
C THR A 119 -3.98 12.51 -17.60
N GLU A 120 -3.61 12.92 -18.82
CA GLU A 120 -3.62 12.07 -20.04
C GLU A 120 -2.53 10.97 -20.06
N PHE A 121 -1.85 10.70 -18.95
CA PHE A 121 -0.80 9.69 -18.87
C PHE A 121 -1.35 8.26 -19.07
N ASP A 122 -0.60 7.39 -19.74
CA ASP A 122 -0.99 5.98 -19.91
C ASP A 122 -0.91 5.21 -18.58
N THR A 123 -2.05 5.17 -17.89
CA THR A 123 -2.19 4.49 -16.59
C THR A 123 -1.89 2.99 -16.64
N LYS A 124 -1.89 2.35 -17.81
CA LYS A 124 -1.50 0.94 -17.94
C LYS A 124 -0.05 0.70 -17.53
N ARG A 125 0.83 1.71 -17.67
CA ARG A 125 2.24 1.64 -17.24
C ARG A 125 2.42 1.55 -15.73
N ILE A 126 1.44 2.04 -14.97
CA ILE A 126 1.54 2.16 -13.50
C ILE A 126 0.53 1.29 -12.76
N ASP A 127 -0.47 0.72 -13.44
CA ASP A 127 -1.61 0.04 -12.81
C ASP A 127 -1.18 -0.96 -11.73
N PHE A 128 -0.21 -1.83 -12.01
CA PHE A 128 0.28 -2.79 -11.02
C PHE A 128 0.89 -2.12 -9.78
N TRP A 129 1.87 -1.21 -9.97
CA TRP A 129 2.56 -0.54 -8.87
C TRP A 129 1.66 0.43 -8.10
N TRP A 130 0.75 1.11 -8.80
CA TRP A 130 -0.20 2.02 -8.19
C TRP A 130 -1.12 1.30 -7.20
N ASN A 131 -1.67 0.17 -7.61
CA ASN A 131 -2.55 -0.64 -6.77
C ASN A 131 -1.80 -1.18 -5.54
N GLN A 132 -0.57 -1.63 -5.72
CA GLN A 132 0.28 -2.09 -4.63
C GLN A 132 0.65 -0.97 -3.67
N SER A 133 1.08 0.19 -4.19
CA SER A 133 1.39 1.38 -3.38
C SER A 133 0.17 1.87 -2.62
N ALA A 134 -1.01 1.88 -3.25
CA ALA A 134 -2.25 2.30 -2.59
C ALA A 134 -2.65 1.38 -1.44
N PHE A 135 -2.57 0.06 -1.64
CA PHE A 135 -2.84 -0.91 -0.58
C PHE A 135 -1.78 -0.84 0.53
N ALA A 136 -0.50 -0.84 0.17
CA ALA A 136 0.59 -0.87 1.13
C ALA A 136 0.68 0.43 1.95
N SER A 137 0.39 1.60 1.38
CA SER A 137 0.36 2.85 2.14
C SER A 137 -0.68 2.81 3.25
N THR A 138 -1.88 2.32 2.96
CA THR A 138 -2.95 2.22 3.96
C THR A 138 -2.60 1.17 5.01
N ARG A 139 -2.05 0.02 4.59
CA ARG A 139 -1.57 -1.01 5.51
C ARG A 139 -0.55 -0.45 6.50
N ASP A 140 0.45 0.29 6.02
CA ASP A 140 1.55 0.80 6.85
C ASP A 140 1.07 1.82 7.90
N GLU A 141 -0.08 2.48 7.70
CA GLU A 141 -0.68 3.38 8.69
C GLU A 141 -1.44 2.63 9.81
N ILE A 142 -2.02 1.47 9.47
CA ILE A 142 -2.96 0.77 10.37
C ILE A 142 -2.45 -0.60 10.83
N TRP A 143 -1.23 -1.00 10.46
CA TRP A 143 -0.76 -2.37 10.66
C TRP A 143 -0.76 -2.79 12.15
N ILE A 144 -0.41 -1.88 13.06
CA ILE A 144 -0.47 -2.16 14.51
C ILE A 144 -1.90 -2.54 14.92
N LYS A 145 -2.89 -1.74 14.50
CA LYS A 145 -4.30 -1.96 14.83
C LYS A 145 -4.90 -3.15 14.08
N THR A 146 -4.43 -3.47 12.88
CA THR A 146 -5.05 -4.50 12.04
C THR A 146 -4.33 -5.84 12.03
N HIS A 147 -3.10 -5.91 12.54
CA HIS A 147 -2.29 -7.14 12.59
C HIS A 147 -1.76 -7.46 14.00
N ILE A 148 -1.17 -6.49 14.73
CA ILE A 148 -0.62 -6.77 16.06
C ILE A 148 -1.73 -6.95 17.08
N LEU A 149 -2.60 -5.94 17.22
CA LEU A 149 -3.67 -5.95 18.22
C LEU A 149 -4.57 -7.20 18.14
N PRO A 150 -5.09 -7.64 16.98
CA PRO A 150 -5.87 -8.88 16.93
C PRO A 150 -5.05 -10.10 17.30
N SER A 151 -3.75 -10.16 16.96
CA SER A 151 -2.89 -11.28 17.35
C SER A 151 -2.74 -11.37 18.86
N VAL A 152 -2.57 -10.23 19.54
CA VAL A 152 -2.56 -10.14 21.00
C VAL A 152 -3.91 -10.54 21.58
N THR A 153 -5.03 -10.06 21.02
CA THR A 153 -6.38 -10.42 21.47
C THR A 153 -6.65 -11.92 21.34
N ARG A 154 -6.29 -12.54 20.21
CA ARG A 154 -6.40 -14.00 20.00
C ARG A 154 -5.62 -14.77 21.05
N PHE A 155 -4.38 -14.35 21.32
CA PHE A 155 -3.53 -14.97 22.32
C PHE A 155 -4.13 -14.90 23.72
N LEU A 156 -4.63 -13.72 24.12
CA LEU A 156 -5.29 -13.53 25.41
C LEU A 156 -6.57 -14.35 25.55
N LEU A 157 -7.40 -14.40 24.50
CA LEU A 157 -8.61 -15.25 24.47
C LEU A 157 -8.26 -16.73 24.62
N MET A 158 -7.19 -17.19 23.98
CA MET A 158 -6.73 -18.57 24.07
C MET A 158 -6.22 -18.91 25.48
N ILE A 159 -5.44 -18.02 26.12
CA ILE A 159 -5.02 -18.19 27.52
C ILE A 159 -6.22 -18.23 28.46
N ALA A 160 -7.19 -17.33 28.29
CA ALA A 160 -8.38 -17.29 29.10
C ALA A 160 -9.18 -18.60 28.99
N TYR A 161 -9.36 -19.10 27.75
CA TYR A 161 -10.01 -20.37 27.50
C TYR A 161 -9.29 -21.55 28.17
N LEU A 162 -7.96 -21.67 27.98
CA LEU A 162 -7.17 -22.73 28.60
C LEU A 162 -7.28 -22.70 30.12
N THR A 163 -7.19 -21.51 30.73
CA THR A 163 -7.35 -21.34 32.17
C THR A 163 -8.72 -21.81 32.65
N VAL A 164 -9.80 -21.39 31.97
CA VAL A 164 -11.18 -21.78 32.32
C VAL A 164 -11.37 -23.29 32.21
N VAL A 165 -10.91 -23.91 31.13
CA VAL A 165 -11.02 -25.36 30.93
C VAL A 165 -10.24 -26.13 31.99
N LEU A 166 -9.01 -25.71 32.30
CA LEU A 166 -8.17 -26.36 33.30
C LEU A 166 -8.75 -26.25 34.71
N TRP A 167 -9.33 -25.09 35.06
CA TRP A 167 -9.88 -24.85 36.41
C TRP A 167 -11.25 -25.47 36.62
N THR A 168 -12.16 -25.30 35.66
CA THR A 168 -13.56 -25.75 35.81
C THR A 168 -13.77 -27.20 35.42
N LYS A 169 -12.87 -27.77 34.60
CA LYS A 169 -13.04 -29.08 33.93
C LYS A 169 -14.31 -29.17 33.06
N ILE A 170 -15.02 -28.06 32.82
CA ILE A 170 -16.18 -27.99 31.94
C ILE A 170 -15.65 -27.73 30.53
N PHE A 171 -15.40 -28.80 29.79
CA PHE A 171 -14.81 -28.70 28.45
C PHE A 171 -15.83 -28.19 27.42
N VAL A 172 -16.92 -28.92 27.20
CA VAL A 172 -17.86 -28.69 26.09
C VAL A 172 -18.45 -27.27 26.09
N ILE A 173 -19.03 -26.82 27.20
CA ILE A 173 -19.67 -25.49 27.28
C ILE A 173 -18.62 -24.38 27.09
N SER A 174 -17.45 -24.51 27.73
CA SER A 174 -16.37 -23.52 27.63
C SER A 174 -15.84 -23.42 26.19
N THR A 175 -15.74 -24.55 25.48
CA THR A 175 -15.32 -24.58 24.07
C THR A 175 -16.31 -23.84 23.18
N ILE A 176 -17.62 -24.07 23.32
CA ILE A 176 -18.65 -23.37 22.52
C ILE A 176 -18.60 -21.87 22.76
N VAL A 177 -18.54 -21.45 24.03
CA VAL A 177 -18.48 -20.03 24.39
C VAL A 177 -17.22 -19.39 23.82
N PHE A 178 -16.07 -20.05 23.96
CA PHE A 178 -14.81 -19.58 23.39
C PHE A 178 -14.89 -19.42 21.86
N ILE A 179 -15.40 -20.43 21.15
CA ILE A 179 -15.58 -20.39 19.70
C ILE A 179 -16.47 -19.22 19.29
N GLY A 180 -17.62 -19.05 19.94
CA GLY A 180 -18.55 -17.97 19.64
C GLY A 180 -17.91 -16.60 19.83
N LEU A 181 -17.20 -16.40 20.95
CA LEU A 181 -16.46 -15.18 21.23
C LEU A 181 -15.33 -14.95 20.22
N PHE A 182 -14.56 -15.99 19.90
CA PHE A 182 -13.44 -15.93 18.96
C PHE A 182 -13.93 -15.53 17.57
N LEU A 183 -14.96 -16.20 17.05
CA LEU A 183 -15.56 -15.89 15.75
C LEU A 183 -16.16 -14.50 15.72
N PHE A 184 -16.81 -14.06 16.81
CA PHE A 184 -17.34 -12.70 16.90
C PHE A 184 -16.23 -11.65 16.84
N VAL A 185 -15.15 -11.84 17.61
CA VAL A 185 -13.98 -10.94 17.62
C VAL A 185 -13.35 -10.87 16.22
N GLU A 186 -13.14 -12.02 15.58
CA GLU A 186 -12.62 -12.08 14.22
C GLU A 186 -13.52 -11.34 13.23
N LEU A 187 -14.83 -11.58 13.26
CA LEU A 187 -15.80 -10.89 12.42
C LEU A 187 -15.71 -9.37 12.57
N GLN A 188 -15.69 -8.87 13.81
CA GLN A 188 -15.55 -7.44 14.08
C GLN A 188 -14.23 -6.91 13.52
N TRP A 189 -13.14 -7.68 13.64
CA TRP A 189 -11.84 -7.27 13.14
C TRP A 189 -11.78 -7.18 11.62
N PHE A 190 -12.36 -8.15 10.92
CA PHE A 190 -12.45 -8.12 9.47
C PHE A 190 -13.28 -6.93 8.98
N LEU A 191 -14.40 -6.63 9.63
CA LEU A 191 -15.23 -5.47 9.31
C LEU A 191 -14.48 -4.15 9.57
N TYR A 192 -13.78 -4.06 10.69
CA TYR A 192 -12.92 -2.92 11.02
C TYR A 192 -11.84 -2.69 9.96
N LYS A 193 -11.12 -3.75 9.57
CA LYS A 193 -10.06 -3.69 8.56
C LYS A 193 -10.60 -3.18 7.22
N VAL A 194 -11.69 -3.77 6.72
CA VAL A 194 -12.34 -3.34 5.47
C VAL A 194 -12.74 -1.87 5.52
N ASN A 195 -13.38 -1.42 6.60
CA ASN A 195 -13.80 -0.03 6.73
C ASN A 195 -12.61 0.94 6.63
N TYR A 196 -11.48 0.62 7.24
CA TYR A 196 -10.27 1.44 7.13
C TYR A 196 -9.71 1.49 5.71
N TYR A 197 -9.60 0.34 5.03
CA TYR A 197 -9.14 0.31 3.64
C TYR A 197 -10.08 1.04 2.67
N LEU A 198 -11.37 1.13 3.02
CA LEU A 198 -12.36 1.82 2.21
C LEU A 198 -12.54 3.29 2.55
N LYS A 199 -11.95 3.78 3.64
CA LYS A 199 -12.17 5.13 4.15
C LYS A 199 -11.92 6.22 3.12
N GLU A 200 -10.86 6.08 2.31
CA GLU A 200 -10.54 7.06 1.26
C GLU A 200 -11.58 7.12 0.13
N PHE A 201 -12.47 6.13 0.03
CA PHE A 201 -13.53 6.06 -0.97
C PHE A 201 -14.91 6.40 -0.40
N GLU A 202 -15.01 6.93 0.83
CA GLU A 202 -16.28 7.29 1.47
C GLU A 202 -17.14 8.24 0.63
N ASN A 203 -16.49 9.11 -0.16
CA ASN A 203 -17.17 10.07 -1.03
C ASN A 203 -17.60 9.46 -2.39
N ASN A 204 -17.32 8.18 -2.66
CA ASN A 204 -17.72 7.53 -3.90
C ASN A 204 -19.22 7.16 -3.86
N PRO A 205 -20.01 7.46 -4.91
CA PRO A 205 -21.42 7.07 -4.99
C PRO A 205 -21.69 5.58 -4.70
N ASP A 206 -20.74 4.70 -5.04
CA ASP A 206 -20.87 3.25 -4.87
C ASP A 206 -20.44 2.76 -3.46
N PHE A 207 -19.95 3.64 -2.58
CA PHE A 207 -19.30 3.27 -1.32
C PHE A 207 -20.16 2.35 -0.44
N GLU A 208 -21.40 2.76 -0.16
CA GLU A 208 -22.31 2.00 0.71
C GLU A 208 -22.68 0.63 0.10
N LEU A 209 -22.81 0.57 -1.22
CA LEU A 209 -23.09 -0.68 -1.93
C LEU A 209 -21.89 -1.65 -1.85
N ILE A 210 -20.67 -1.14 -2.02
CA ILE A 210 -19.43 -1.90 -1.88
C ILE A 210 -19.29 -2.42 -0.45
N LYS A 211 -19.40 -1.53 0.54
CA LYS A 211 -19.30 -1.85 1.96
C LYS A 211 -20.31 -2.93 2.36
N ARG A 212 -21.57 -2.81 1.93
CA ARG A 212 -22.61 -3.82 2.16
C ARG A 212 -22.27 -5.17 1.53
N LYS A 213 -21.82 -5.20 0.28
CA LYS A 213 -21.43 -6.45 -0.40
C LYS A 213 -20.32 -7.19 0.35
N ILE A 214 -19.33 -6.45 0.85
CA ILE A 214 -18.18 -7.04 1.56
C ILE A 214 -18.59 -7.53 2.94
N LYS A 215 -19.36 -6.72 3.68
CA LYS A 215 -19.94 -7.13 4.96
C LYS A 215 -20.71 -8.43 4.82
N ASN A 216 -21.57 -8.54 3.81
CA ASN A 216 -22.34 -9.76 3.56
C ASN A 216 -21.44 -10.96 3.26
N LYS A 217 -20.40 -10.79 2.43
CA LYS A 217 -19.42 -11.87 2.16
C LYS A 217 -18.72 -12.34 3.43
N ILE A 218 -18.26 -11.40 4.28
CA ILE A 218 -17.62 -11.74 5.55
C ILE A 218 -18.60 -12.50 6.44
N VAL A 219 -19.80 -11.95 6.66
CA VAL A 219 -20.82 -12.58 7.52
C VAL A 219 -21.17 -14.00 7.05
N ILE A 220 -21.33 -14.22 5.74
CA ILE A 220 -21.61 -15.56 5.19
C ILE A 220 -20.45 -16.52 5.50
N GLN A 221 -19.20 -16.08 5.34
CA GLN A 221 -18.02 -16.92 5.58
C GLN A 221 -17.90 -17.30 7.05
N PHE A 222 -18.21 -16.38 7.96
CA PHE A 222 -18.30 -16.66 9.40
C PHE A 222 -19.50 -17.55 9.76
N GLY A 223 -20.63 -17.40 9.07
CA GLY A 223 -21.80 -18.28 9.22
C GLY A 223 -21.48 -19.72 8.82
N ILE A 224 -20.75 -19.93 7.72
CA ILE A 224 -20.26 -21.25 7.30
C ILE A 224 -19.36 -21.87 8.37
N SER A 225 -18.45 -21.10 8.98
CA SER A 225 -17.62 -21.58 10.08
C SER A 225 -18.46 -22.09 11.26
N ILE A 226 -19.61 -21.46 11.53
CA ILE A 226 -20.53 -21.87 12.59
C ILE A 226 -21.22 -23.20 12.24
N LEU A 227 -21.58 -23.41 10.97
CA LEU A 227 -22.24 -24.63 10.48
C LEU A 227 -21.36 -25.88 10.52
N ILE A 228 -20.05 -25.73 10.71
CA ILE A 228 -19.12 -26.85 10.90
C ILE A 228 -19.22 -27.40 12.35
N PHE A 229 -19.74 -26.65 13.32
CA PHE A 229 -19.82 -27.09 14.72
C PHE A 229 -20.93 -28.10 15.06
N PRO A 230 -22.09 -28.13 14.40
CA PRO A 230 -23.02 -29.25 14.55
C PRO A 230 -22.40 -30.62 14.17
N ILE A 231 -21.46 -30.64 13.21
CA ILE A 231 -20.69 -31.86 12.85
C ILE A 231 -19.82 -32.32 14.03
N TYR A 232 -19.32 -31.38 14.85
CA TYR A 232 -18.57 -31.65 16.08
C TYR A 232 -19.39 -32.40 17.14
N TYR A 233 -20.71 -32.20 17.20
CA TYR A 233 -21.59 -32.89 18.16
C TYR A 233 -21.92 -34.33 17.76
N TRP A 234 -21.71 -34.71 16.50
CA TRP A 234 -22.04 -36.05 16.01
C TRP A 234 -20.93 -37.07 16.33
N GLY A 235 -19.69 -36.62 16.55
CA GLY A 235 -18.57 -37.51 16.88
C GLY A 235 -17.51 -36.82 17.72
N HIS A 236 -17.45 -37.13 19.02
CA HIS A 236 -16.45 -36.60 19.96
C HIS A 236 -14.99 -36.79 19.49
N ASP A 237 -14.72 -37.83 18.68
CA ASP A 237 -13.39 -38.14 18.15
C ASP A 237 -12.93 -37.19 17.02
N LEU A 238 -13.86 -36.44 16.41
CA LEU A 238 -13.58 -35.55 15.29
C LEU A 238 -13.19 -34.13 15.73
N ILE A 239 -13.08 -33.88 17.04
CA ILE A 239 -12.84 -32.54 17.59
C ILE A 239 -11.54 -31.90 17.08
N TYR A 240 -10.45 -32.66 17.10
CA TYR A 240 -9.14 -32.18 16.66
C TYR A 240 -9.13 -31.90 15.17
N LEU A 241 -9.73 -32.80 14.38
CA LEU A 241 -9.85 -32.65 12.93
C LEU A 241 -10.71 -31.43 12.54
N THR A 242 -11.86 -31.27 13.19
CA THR A 242 -12.80 -30.17 12.93
C THR A 242 -12.18 -28.81 13.30
N THR A 243 -11.51 -28.75 14.45
CA THR A 243 -10.79 -27.53 14.89
C THR A 243 -9.67 -27.17 13.92
N PHE A 244 -8.92 -28.17 13.45
CA PHE A 244 -7.85 -27.98 12.48
C PHE A 244 -8.37 -27.48 11.12
N ILE A 245 -9.47 -28.07 10.61
CA ILE A 245 -10.13 -27.63 9.37
C ILE A 245 -10.61 -26.18 9.48
N ILE A 246 -11.23 -25.80 10.59
CA ILE A 246 -11.70 -24.42 10.81
C ILE A 246 -10.52 -23.44 10.88
N ALA A 247 -9.44 -23.82 11.57
CA ALA A 247 -8.23 -23.01 11.63
C ALA A 247 -7.61 -22.80 10.25
N ILE A 248 -7.50 -23.85 9.43
CA ILE A 248 -7.03 -23.74 8.04
C ILE A 248 -7.97 -22.85 7.22
N TYR A 249 -9.28 -23.10 7.28
CA TYR A 249 -10.27 -22.34 6.52
C TYR A 249 -10.21 -20.84 6.82
N LEU A 250 -10.14 -20.46 8.11
CA LEU A 250 -10.04 -19.06 8.52
C LEU A 250 -8.72 -18.42 8.07
N ASN A 251 -7.60 -19.16 8.11
CA ASN A 251 -6.32 -18.66 7.59
C ASN A 251 -6.35 -18.46 6.07
N VAL A 252 -6.91 -19.42 5.33
CA VAL A 252 -7.10 -19.31 3.87
C VAL A 252 -7.99 -18.13 3.53
N TYR A 253 -9.08 -17.94 4.29
CA TYR A 253 -9.97 -16.79 4.13
C TYR A 253 -9.25 -15.47 4.40
N HIS A 254 -8.49 -15.38 5.49
CA HIS A 254 -7.71 -14.20 5.85
C HIS A 254 -6.70 -13.85 4.74
N TYR A 255 -5.96 -14.85 4.27
CA TYR A 255 -5.00 -14.71 3.19
C TYR A 255 -5.66 -14.25 1.88
N GLY A 256 -6.78 -14.88 1.49
CA GLY A 256 -7.52 -14.51 0.29
C GLY A 256 -8.13 -13.11 0.36
N LEU A 257 -8.59 -12.69 1.54
CA LEU A 257 -9.10 -11.33 1.74
C LEU A 257 -7.96 -10.30 1.59
N GLU A 258 -6.82 -10.56 2.22
CA GLU A 258 -5.73 -9.59 2.33
C GLU A 258 -4.90 -9.45 1.07
N LEU A 259 -4.52 -10.56 0.43
CA LEU A 259 -3.59 -10.51 -0.69
C LEU A 259 -4.27 -10.43 -2.05
N TYR A 260 -5.56 -10.78 -2.11
CA TYR A 260 -6.27 -10.82 -3.38
C TYR A 260 -7.47 -9.87 -3.40
N TYR A 261 -8.39 -10.00 -2.45
CA TYR A 261 -9.66 -9.28 -2.53
C TYR A 261 -9.53 -7.78 -2.26
N LEU A 262 -8.91 -7.39 -1.14
CA LEU A 262 -8.74 -5.98 -0.77
C LEU A 262 -7.87 -5.19 -1.76
N PRO A 263 -6.70 -5.70 -2.20
CA PRO A 263 -5.89 -5.01 -3.22
C PRO A 263 -6.65 -4.82 -4.53
N LYS A 264 -7.37 -5.85 -5.01
CA LYS A 264 -8.18 -5.77 -6.23
C LYS A 264 -9.33 -4.78 -6.10
N LEU A 265 -9.92 -4.68 -4.92
CA LEU A 265 -10.98 -3.73 -4.64
C LEU A 265 -10.47 -2.29 -4.70
N ILE A 266 -9.38 -1.98 -3.99
CA ILE A 266 -8.71 -0.68 -4.02
C ILE A 266 -8.33 -0.32 -5.46
N ALA A 267 -7.76 -1.27 -6.19
CA ALA A 267 -7.43 -1.10 -7.60
C ALA A 267 -8.63 -0.70 -8.46
N THR A 268 -9.76 -1.39 -8.27
CA THR A 268 -10.99 -1.09 -9.00
C THR A 268 -11.50 0.31 -8.67
N GLN A 269 -11.42 0.73 -7.41
CA GLN A 269 -11.87 2.06 -7.00
C GLN A 269 -10.94 3.17 -7.49
N ASN A 270 -9.63 2.97 -7.44
CA ASN A 270 -8.64 3.90 -8.00
C ASN A 270 -8.88 4.13 -9.50
N ARG A 271 -9.10 3.07 -10.27
CA ARG A 271 -9.41 3.20 -11.71
C ARG A 271 -10.72 3.95 -11.97
N LYS A 272 -11.77 3.66 -11.19
CA LYS A 272 -13.04 4.40 -11.30
C LYS A 272 -12.89 5.88 -11.00
N LYS A 273 -12.02 6.22 -10.05
CA LYS A 273 -11.72 7.62 -9.70
C LYS A 273 -11.02 8.33 -10.86
N ALA A 274 -10.05 7.68 -11.50
CA ALA A 274 -9.28 8.26 -12.61
C ALA A 274 -10.02 8.29 -13.96
N SER A 275 -11.10 7.52 -14.13
CA SER A 275 -11.92 7.51 -15.35
C SER A 275 -13.02 8.57 -15.39
N ASN A 276 -13.16 9.37 -14.32
CA ASN A 276 -14.14 10.45 -14.19
C ASN A 276 -13.43 11.80 -14.34
#